data_AF-A0AA41X5J2-F1
#
_entry.id   AF-A0AA41X5J2-F1
#
_cell.length_a   1.000
_cell.length_b   1.000
_cell.length_c   1.000
_cell.angle_alpha   90.00
_cell.angle_beta   90.00
_cell.angle_gamma   90.00
#
_symmetry.space_group_name_H-M   'P 1'
#
loop_
_entity.id
_entity.type
_entity.pdbx_description
1 polymer ?
#
loop_
_entity_poly.entity_id
_entity_poly.type
_entity_poly.pdbx_seq_one_letter_code
_entity_poly.pdbx_strand_id
1 'polypeptide(L)'
;GFQKGADDYLVKPFDMPELVARVFALAHRRSSQVKKLRFGNVSLAMGSDVVSVENVPIKLSPTAFTLLKALLQQQGKVMPRERLLDAV
;
A
#
# COMPACT_ATOMS: atom_id res chain seq x y z
N GLY A 1 -8.62 29.11 10.79
CA GLY A 1 -9.49 28.42 9.83
C GLY A 1 -8.82 27.22 9.17
N PHE A 2 -7.68 27.41 8.50
CA PHE A 2 -7.05 26.37 7.65
C PHE A 2 -6.14 25.35 8.36
N GLN A 3 -5.63 25.69 9.55
CA GLN A 3 -4.72 24.81 10.29
C GLN A 3 -5.40 23.59 10.94
N LYS A 4 -6.72 23.40 10.74
CA LYS A 4 -7.52 22.30 11.31
C LYS A 4 -7.74 21.12 10.32
N GLY A 5 -6.79 20.88 9.40
CA GLY A 5 -6.75 19.63 8.62
C GLY A 5 -7.11 19.71 7.13
N ALA A 6 -6.95 20.88 6.49
CA ALA A 6 -6.99 20.94 5.02
C ALA A 6 -5.64 20.47 4.43
N ASP A 7 -5.67 19.46 3.55
CA ASP A 7 -4.48 18.89 2.91
C ASP A 7 -3.97 19.72 1.72
N ASP A 8 -4.86 20.45 1.03
CA ASP A 8 -4.55 21.42 -0.04
C ASP A 8 -5.69 22.45 -0.16
N TYR A 9 -5.42 23.62 -0.74
CA TYR A 9 -6.45 24.62 -1.04
C TYR A 9 -6.21 25.25 -2.42
N LEU A 10 -7.30 25.63 -3.08
CA LEU A 10 -7.27 26.27 -4.40
C LEU A 10 -8.14 27.53 -4.38
N VAL A 11 -7.56 28.65 -4.81
CA VAL A 11 -8.23 29.96 -4.80
C VAL A 11 -8.99 30.16 -6.11
N LYS A 12 -10.17 30.79 -6.07
CA LYS A 12 -10.95 31.10 -7.28
C LYS A 12 -10.41 32.34 -8.01
N PRO A 13 -10.64 32.45 -9.34
CA PRO A 13 -11.16 31.40 -10.23
C PRO A 13 -10.07 30.34 -10.51
N PHE A 14 -10.48 29.08 -10.63
CA PHE A 14 -9.57 27.98 -10.94
C PHE A 14 -10.09 27.15 -12.10
N ASP A 15 -9.17 26.50 -12.80
CA ASP A 15 -9.49 25.64 -13.92
C ASP A 15 -9.76 24.20 -13.45
N MET A 16 -10.78 23.57 -14.06
CA MET A 16 -11.17 22.19 -13.71
C MET A 16 -10.04 21.16 -13.84
N PRO A 17 -9.17 21.20 -14.87
CA PRO A 17 -8.01 20.31 -14.95
C PRO A 17 -7.05 20.43 -13.77
N GLU A 18 -6.85 21.63 -13.22
CA GLU A 18 -5.96 21.84 -12.06
C GLU A 18 -6.54 21.20 -10.80
N LEU A 19 -7.84 21.38 -10.55
CA LEU A 19 -8.53 20.76 -9.43
C LEU A 19 -8.42 19.22 -9.50
N VAL A 20 -8.68 18.65 -10.68
CA VAL A 20 -8.59 17.20 -10.91
C VAL A 20 -7.16 16.69 -10.67
N ALA A 21 -6.14 17.37 -11.21
CA ALA A 21 -4.75 17.01 -10.99
C ALA A 21 -4.35 17.04 -9.50
N ARG A 22 -4.80 18.04 -8.73
CA ARG A 22 -4.53 18.14 -7.29
C ARG A 22 -5.20 17.03 -6.48
N VAL A 23 -6.46 16.70 -6.80
CA VAL A 23 -7.15 15.56 -6.17
C VAL A 23 -6.41 14.25 -6.44
N PHE A 24 -5.98 14.02 -7.69
CA PHE A 24 -5.18 12.85 -8.02
C PHE A 24 -3.86 12.83 -7.26
N ALA A 25 -3.11 13.93 -7.20
CA ALA A 25 -1.86 14.01 -6.46
C ALA A 25 -2.02 13.69 -4.96
N LEU A 26 -3.08 14.23 -4.33
CA LEU A 26 -3.40 13.96 -2.92
C LEU A 26 -3.77 12.48 -2.68
N ALA A 27 -4.55 11.88 -3.57
CA ALA A 27 -4.91 10.46 -3.48
C ALA A 27 -3.67 9.55 -3.62
N HIS A 28 -2.77 9.88 -4.55
CA HIS A 28 -1.54 9.11 -4.79
C HIS A 28 -0.49 9.27 -3.68
N ARG A 29 -0.50 10.40 -2.96
CA ARG A 29 0.41 10.61 -1.82
C ARG A 29 0.20 9.59 -0.70
N ARG A 30 -1.04 9.13 -0.48
CA ARG A 30 -1.37 8.10 0.51
C ARG A 30 -1.00 6.69 0.05
N SER A 31 -1.14 6.38 -1.25
CA SER A 31 -0.77 5.06 -1.79
C SER A 31 0.74 4.88 -1.94
N SER A 32 1.50 5.97 -2.12
CA SER A 32 2.97 5.91 -2.24
C SER A 32 3.69 5.63 -0.90
N GLN A 33 3.01 5.60 0.25
CA GLN A 33 3.67 5.41 1.55
C GLN A 33 3.91 3.94 1.92
N VAL A 34 3.14 2.97 1.39
CA VAL A 34 3.35 1.55 1.71
C VAL A 34 4.21 0.88 0.64
N LYS A 35 5.48 1.30 0.56
CA LYS A 35 6.46 0.68 -0.35
C LYS A 35 6.94 -0.68 0.15
N LYS A 36 6.82 -0.95 1.45
CA LYS A 36 7.35 -2.16 2.10
C LYS A 36 6.43 -2.61 3.24
N LEU A 37 5.90 -3.83 3.16
CA LEU A 37 5.21 -4.51 4.27
C LEU A 37 6.27 -5.23 5.12
N ARG A 38 6.12 -5.24 6.45
CA ARG A 38 7.07 -5.90 7.36
C ARG A 38 6.35 -6.58 8.52
N PHE A 39 6.74 -7.81 8.80
CA PHE A 39 6.33 -8.56 9.98
C PHE A 39 7.53 -9.32 10.54
N GLY A 40 7.96 -8.96 11.76
CA GLY A 40 9.16 -9.53 12.37
C GLY A 40 10.40 -9.34 11.50
N ASN A 41 11.04 -10.46 11.15
CA ASN A 41 12.20 -10.52 10.27
C ASN A 41 11.86 -10.61 8.76
N VAL A 42 10.58 -10.71 8.40
CA VAL A 42 10.11 -10.78 7.01
C VAL A 42 9.73 -9.39 6.51
N SER A 43 10.12 -9.08 5.28
CA SER A 43 9.68 -7.87 4.59
C SER A 43 9.38 -8.11 3.12
N LEU A 44 8.39 -7.39 2.58
CA LEU A 44 7.91 -7.51 1.20
C LEU A 44 7.85 -6.12 0.57
N ALA A 45 8.53 -5.93 -0.55
CA ALA A 45 8.49 -4.69 -1.33
C ALA A 45 7.34 -4.74 -2.34
N MET A 46 6.34 -3.86 -2.17
CA MET A 46 5.09 -3.89 -2.95
C MET A 46 5.26 -3.48 -4.42
N GLY A 47 6.39 -2.88 -4.78
CA GLY A 47 6.68 -2.42 -6.15
C GLY A 47 7.63 -3.30 -6.95
N SER A 48 8.27 -4.31 -6.33
CA SER A 48 9.28 -5.15 -6.98
C SER A 48 9.07 -6.64 -6.76
N ASP A 49 7.99 -7.03 -6.08
CA ASP A 49 7.70 -8.41 -5.66
C ASP A 49 8.88 -9.12 -4.98
N VAL A 50 9.75 -8.34 -4.32
CA VAL A 50 10.91 -8.86 -3.58
C VAL A 50 10.50 -9.12 -2.14
N VAL A 51 10.74 -10.35 -1.69
CA VAL A 51 10.63 -10.74 -0.28
C VAL A 51 12.02 -10.90 0.31
N SER A 52 12.21 -10.46 1.54
CA SER A 52 13.45 -10.63 2.28
C SER A 52 13.20 -11.12 3.70
N VAL A 53 14.03 -12.05 4.15
CA VAL A 53 14.09 -12.52 5.54
C VAL A 53 15.43 -12.08 6.09
N GLU A 54 15.43 -11.35 7.22
CA GLU A 54 16.67 -10.82 7.82
C GLU A 54 17.50 -9.97 6.83
N ASN A 55 16.81 -9.25 5.94
CA ASN A 55 17.38 -8.46 4.84
C ASN A 55 18.05 -9.27 3.72
N VAL A 56 17.97 -10.60 3.73
CA VAL A 56 18.41 -11.46 2.63
C VAL A 56 17.23 -11.70 1.67
N PRO A 57 17.33 -11.34 0.38
CA PRO A 57 16.29 -11.63 -0.60
C PRO A 57 16.07 -13.13 -0.76
N ILE A 58 14.80 -13.55 -0.76
CA ILE A 58 14.42 -14.94 -1.01
C ILE A 58 13.51 -15.01 -2.24
N LYS A 59 13.62 -16.12 -2.97
CA LYS A 59 12.66 -16.43 -4.05
C LYS A 59 11.52 -17.25 -3.46
N LEU A 60 10.30 -16.82 -3.77
CA LEU A 60 9.08 -17.56 -3.48
C LEU A 60 8.43 -18.00 -4.79
N SER A 61 7.65 -19.08 -4.74
CA SER A 61 6.72 -19.38 -5.84
C SER A 61 5.66 -18.27 -5.93
N PRO A 62 5.02 -18.06 -7.10
CA PRO A 62 3.97 -17.06 -7.25
C PRO A 62 2.86 -17.21 -6.20
N THR A 63 2.41 -18.44 -5.97
CA THR A 63 1.37 -18.77 -4.96
C THR A 63 1.82 -18.40 -3.54
N ALA A 64 3.05 -18.73 -3.16
CA ALA A 64 3.57 -18.41 -1.83
C ALA A 64 3.75 -16.90 -1.64
N PHE A 65 4.14 -16.18 -2.68
CA PHE A 65 4.21 -14.73 -2.66
C PHE A 65 2.83 -14.09 -2.46
N THR A 66 1.83 -14.49 -3.24
CA THR A 66 0.46 -13.98 -3.12
C THR A 66 -0.12 -14.26 -1.73
N LEU A 67 0.11 -15.46 -1.20
CA LEU A 67 -0.32 -15.84 0.14
C LEU A 67 0.34 -14.95 1.21
N LEU A 68 1.66 -14.77 1.14
CA LEU A 68 2.39 -13.92 2.10
C LEU A 68 1.92 -12.47 2.03
N LYS A 69 1.68 -11.94 0.82
CA LYS A 69 1.15 -10.60 0.60
C LYS A 69 -0.22 -10.44 1.24
N ALA A 70 -1.14 -11.38 1.03
CA ALA A 70 -2.48 -11.35 1.63
C ALA A 70 -2.42 -11.37 3.16
N LEU A 71 -1.56 -12.21 3.74
CA LEU A 71 -1.35 -12.28 5.19
C LEU A 71 -0.75 -10.99 5.76
N LEU A 72 0.25 -10.41 5.09
CA LEU A 72 0.88 -9.16 5.52
C LEU A 72 -0.05 -7.95 5.38
N GLN A 73 -0.97 -7.94 4.41
CA GLN A 73 -1.97 -6.89 4.26
C GLN A 73 -3.04 -6.91 5.36
N GLN A 74 -3.35 -8.09 5.92
CA GLN A 74 -4.32 -8.28 7.00
C GLN A 74 -3.64 -8.58 8.34
N GLN A 75 -2.42 -8.07 8.54
CA GLN A 75 -1.61 -8.31 9.74
C GLN A 75 -2.40 -8.04 11.03
N GLY A 76 -2.33 -8.98 11.97
CA GLY A 76 -2.99 -8.88 13.28
C GLY A 76 -4.47 -9.30 13.29
N LYS A 77 -5.02 -9.74 12.15
CA LYS A 77 -6.38 -10.29 12.06
C LYS A 77 -6.33 -11.77 11.69
N VAL A 78 -7.26 -12.55 12.26
CA VAL A 78 -7.45 -13.95 11.85
C VAL A 78 -8.10 -13.95 10.46
N MET A 79 -7.43 -14.59 9.50
CA MET A 79 -7.97 -14.82 8.16
C MET A 79 -8.48 -16.26 8.05
N PRO A 80 -9.78 -16.46 7.76
CA PRO A 80 -10.32 -17.78 7.46
C PRO A 80 -9.65 -18.39 6.23
N ARG A 81 -9.54 -19.72 6.19
CA ARG A 81 -8.95 -20.44 5.07
C ARG A 81 -9.62 -20.14 3.72
N GLU A 82 -10.95 -20.03 3.71
CA GLU A 82 -11.73 -19.71 2.50
C GLU A 82 -11.34 -18.35 1.92
N ARG A 83 -11.22 -17.33 2.77
CA ARG A 83 -10.76 -15.99 2.36
C ARG A 83 -9.33 -15.97 1.83
N LEU A 84 -8.46 -16.86 2.30
CA LEU A 84 -7.10 -17.02 1.77
C LEU A 84 -7.10 -17.70 0.40
N LEU A 85 -8.00 -18.66 0.17
CA LEU A 85 -8.12 -19.35 -1.12
C LEU A 85 -8.67 -18.43 -2.21
N ASP A 86 -9.61 -17.55 -1.88
CA ASP A 86 -10.14 -16.57 -2.85
C ASP A 86 -9.11 -15.49 -3.24
N ALA A 87 -8.09 -15.27 -2.40
CA ALA A 87 -7.10 -14.21 -2.57
C ALA A 87 -5.83 -14.66 -3.29
N VAL A 88 -5.65 -15.96 -3.55
CA VAL A 88 -4.41 -16.59 -4.07
C VAL A 88 -4.58 -17.13 -5.48
#